data_AF-A0A535SMN7-F1
#
_entry.id   AF-A0A535SMN7-F1
#
_cell.length_a   1.000
_cell.length_b   1.000
_cell.length_c   1.000
_cell.angle_alpha   90.00
_cell.angle_beta   90.00
_cell.angle_gamma   90.00
#
_symmetry.space_group_name_H-M   'P 1'
#
loop_
_entity.id
_entity.type
_entity.pdbx_description
1 polymer ?
#
loop_
_entity_poly.entity_id
_entity_poly.type
_entity_poly.pdbx_seq_one_letter_code
_entity_poly.pdbx_strand_id
1 'polypeptide(L)'
;MYIREAGGPAGSGMSCVSCGKRCCMRELPTGTVTLLFTDIEGSTRLLQQVGHRYDGILIECRQLLRAAFHRWKGYEVDTQGDAFFVAFARATDAVSAAVEMQCALAAHPWPDGATVHVRMGLHTGEPQRSAEGYVGLDVHRAARIMSAGHGGQVLLSQTTRDLVEHDLPDGVSLRDLGAHRLKDLL
;
A
#
# COMPACT_ATOMS: atom_id res chain seq x y z
N MET A 1 -8.80 -8.64 -1.78
CA MET A 1 -8.60 -9.86 -0.97
C MET A 1 -8.33 -9.46 0.46
N TYR A 2 -8.63 -10.29 1.46
CA TYR A 2 -8.32 -9.96 2.86
C TYR A 2 -7.80 -11.17 3.62
N ILE A 3 -7.03 -10.90 4.67
CA ILE A 3 -6.46 -11.92 5.56
C ILE A 3 -7.04 -11.79 6.97
N ARG A 4 -7.32 -12.92 7.61
CA ARG A 4 -7.55 -12.99 9.06
C ARG A 4 -6.21 -13.16 9.76
N GLU A 5 -5.97 -12.48 10.87
CA GLU A 5 -4.72 -12.65 11.61
C GLU A 5 -4.81 -13.86 12.56
N ALA A 6 -3.76 -14.67 12.60
CA ALA A 6 -3.65 -15.81 13.50
C ALA A 6 -2.89 -15.42 14.79
N GLY A 7 -3.57 -15.34 15.94
CA GLY A 7 -2.95 -14.89 17.19
C GLY A 7 -1.80 -15.77 17.71
N GLY A 8 -0.73 -15.14 18.21
CA GLY A 8 0.46 -15.74 18.82
C GLY A 8 1.31 -14.73 19.62
N PRO A 9 2.30 -15.14 20.45
CA PRO A 9 2.91 -14.31 21.50
C PRO A 9 4.18 -13.54 21.07
N ALA A 10 4.44 -12.44 21.80
CA ALA A 10 5.39 -11.35 21.52
C ALA A 10 6.84 -11.74 21.22
N GLY A 11 7.32 -11.35 20.03
CA GLY A 11 8.73 -11.43 19.63
C GLY A 11 9.19 -10.11 19.00
N SER A 12 10.16 -9.47 19.64
CA SER A 12 10.78 -8.19 19.26
C SER A 12 11.85 -8.36 18.17
N GLY A 13 11.83 -7.54 17.12
CA GLY A 13 12.88 -7.50 16.10
C GLY A 13 12.90 -6.20 15.29
N MET A 14 13.90 -5.35 15.55
CA MET A 14 14.07 -3.96 15.11
C MET A 14 14.71 -3.84 13.71
N SER A 15 14.26 -2.88 12.91
CA SER A 15 15.13 -2.00 12.10
C SER A 15 14.32 -0.84 11.52
N CYS A 16 14.77 0.38 11.81
CA CYS A 16 14.17 1.65 11.42
C CYS A 16 14.95 2.20 10.22
N VAL A 17 14.27 2.69 9.19
CA VAL A 17 14.91 3.47 8.11
C VAL A 17 13.97 4.61 7.70
N SER A 18 14.22 5.81 8.21
CA SER A 18 13.61 7.05 7.74
C SER A 18 14.52 7.74 6.72
N CYS A 19 13.93 8.36 5.69
CA CYS A 19 14.61 9.32 4.83
C CYS A 19 13.64 10.30 4.12
N GLY A 20 13.47 11.48 4.70
CA GLY A 20 13.82 12.72 3.98
C GLY A 20 12.87 13.33 2.95
N LYS A 21 11.54 13.34 3.13
CA LYS A 21 10.68 14.37 2.49
C LYS A 21 9.67 14.95 3.49
N ARG A 22 9.79 16.27 3.73
CA ARG A 22 8.87 17.06 4.56
C ARG A 22 7.51 17.15 3.86
N CYS A 23 6.60 16.23 4.16
CA CYS A 23 5.17 16.50 3.99
C CYS A 23 4.78 17.48 5.12
N CYS A 24 4.14 18.60 4.77
CA CYS A 24 3.74 19.63 5.72
C CYS A 24 2.90 19.00 6.85
N MET A 25 3.42 19.04 8.09
CA MET A 25 2.84 18.41 9.29
C MET A 25 1.42 18.87 9.67
N ARG A 26 0.76 19.72 8.88
CA ARG A 26 -0.64 20.14 9.11
C ARG A 26 -1.65 19.32 8.31
N GLU A 27 -1.23 18.50 7.35
CA GLU A 27 -2.17 17.90 6.37
C GLU A 27 -2.48 16.42 6.59
N LEU A 28 -1.58 15.63 7.21
CA LEU A 28 -1.87 14.21 7.44
C LEU A 28 -3.09 14.01 8.37
N PRO A 29 -3.98 13.06 8.06
CA PRO A 29 -5.14 12.76 8.89
C PRO A 29 -4.73 12.17 10.26
N THR A 30 -5.60 12.31 11.26
CA THR A 30 -5.36 11.83 12.63
C THR A 30 -6.54 11.00 13.14
N GLY A 31 -6.31 10.20 14.19
CA GLY A 31 -7.30 9.26 14.71
C GLY A 31 -7.28 7.98 13.88
N THR A 32 -8.47 7.42 13.63
CA THR A 32 -8.61 6.25 12.77
C THR A 32 -8.30 6.60 11.31
N VAL A 33 -7.23 6.02 10.76
CA VAL A 33 -6.81 6.24 9.36
C VAL A 33 -6.57 4.91 8.67
N THR A 34 -6.69 4.91 7.34
CA THR A 34 -6.33 3.75 6.51
C THR A 34 -5.01 3.99 5.83
N LEU A 35 -4.06 3.10 6.10
CA LEU A 35 -2.69 3.11 5.60
C LEU A 35 -2.61 2.18 4.39
N LEU A 36 -2.08 2.68 3.29
CA LEU A 36 -1.79 1.94 2.06
C LEU A 36 -0.28 1.87 1.87
N PHE A 37 0.25 0.67 1.75
CA PHE A 37 1.60 0.42 1.26
C PHE A 37 1.55 -0.20 -0.12
N THR A 38 2.47 0.22 -0.98
CA THR A 38 2.64 -0.34 -2.33
C THR A 38 4.11 -0.70 -2.57
N ASP A 39 4.36 -1.64 -3.47
CA ASP A 39 5.70 -2.04 -3.88
C ASP A 39 5.64 -2.71 -5.27
N ILE A 40 6.62 -2.47 -6.14
CA ILE A 40 6.68 -3.16 -7.44
C ILE A 40 7.26 -4.56 -7.21
N GLU A 41 6.49 -5.58 -7.56
CA GLU A 41 6.94 -6.97 -7.48
C GLU A 41 8.07 -7.21 -8.48
N GLY A 42 9.19 -7.76 -8.00
CA GLY A 42 10.31 -8.15 -8.86
C GLY A 42 11.01 -6.98 -9.54
N SER A 43 10.99 -5.78 -8.94
CA SER A 43 11.58 -4.57 -9.53
C SER A 43 13.05 -4.68 -9.90
N THR A 44 13.85 -5.47 -9.17
CA THR A 44 15.24 -5.77 -9.57
C THR A 44 15.30 -6.56 -10.88
N ARG A 45 14.41 -7.54 -11.08
CA ARG A 45 14.33 -8.30 -12.34
C ARG A 45 13.84 -7.40 -13.46
N LEU A 46 12.85 -6.54 -13.19
CA LEU A 46 12.37 -5.57 -14.17
C LEU A 46 13.50 -4.61 -14.61
N LEU A 47 14.28 -4.10 -13.66
CA LEU A 47 15.46 -3.28 -13.93
C LEU A 47 16.49 -4.03 -14.80
N GLN A 48 16.75 -5.30 -14.52
CA GLN A 48 17.65 -6.11 -15.35
C GLN A 48 17.13 -6.31 -16.78
N GLN A 49 15.80 -6.44 -16.94
CA GLN A 49 15.17 -6.64 -18.25
C GLN A 49 15.20 -5.37 -19.12
N VAL A 50 14.87 -4.22 -18.54
CA VAL A 50 14.70 -2.97 -19.31
C VAL A 50 15.91 -2.02 -19.24
N GLY A 51 16.86 -2.31 -18.34
CA GLY A 51 18.11 -1.58 -18.19
C GLY A 51 17.91 -0.08 -17.97
N HIS A 52 18.53 0.73 -18.82
CA HIS A 52 18.52 2.19 -18.73
C HIS A 52 17.14 2.83 -18.86
N ARG A 53 16.11 2.10 -19.32
CA ARG A 53 14.72 2.60 -19.46
C ARG A 53 13.89 2.45 -18.19
N TYR A 54 14.44 1.80 -17.16
CA TYR A 54 13.73 1.56 -15.90
C TYR A 54 13.32 2.86 -15.21
N ASP A 55 14.11 3.92 -15.36
CA ASP A 55 13.80 5.24 -14.82
C ASP A 55 12.48 5.80 -15.38
N GLY A 56 12.26 5.69 -16.69
CA GLY A 56 11.03 6.10 -17.36
C GLY A 56 9.82 5.29 -16.88
N ILE A 57 9.97 3.96 -16.80
CA ILE A 57 8.92 3.07 -16.26
C ILE A 57 8.57 3.47 -14.82
N LEU A 58 9.57 3.73 -13.98
CA LEU A 58 9.36 4.11 -12.60
C LEU A 58 8.67 5.48 -12.48
N ILE A 59 9.01 6.45 -13.34
CA ILE A 59 8.36 7.76 -13.39
C ILE A 59 6.88 7.61 -13.76
N GLU A 60 6.58 6.88 -14.83
CA GLU A 60 5.21 6.65 -15.28
C GLU A 60 4.38 5.90 -14.23
N CYS A 61 4.96 4.84 -13.64
CA CYS A 61 4.30 4.09 -12.56
C CYS A 61 3.95 5.02 -11.38
N ARG A 62 4.91 5.83 -10.92
CA ARG A 62 4.67 6.79 -9.83
C ARG A 62 3.60 7.84 -10.20
N GLN A 63 3.55 8.28 -11.45
CA GLN A 63 2.52 9.23 -11.90
C GLN A 63 1.13 8.62 -11.86
N LEU A 64 0.97 7.37 -12.34
CA LEU A 64 -0.30 6.65 -12.28
C LEU A 64 -0.77 6.44 -10.84
N LEU A 65 0.13 6.00 -9.94
CA LEU A 65 -0.21 5.80 -8.53
C LEU A 65 -0.62 7.12 -7.86
N ARG A 66 0.16 8.20 -8.05
CA ARG A 66 -0.15 9.55 -7.53
C ARG A 66 -1.48 10.08 -8.01
N ALA A 67 -1.75 9.97 -9.31
CA ALA A 67 -3.01 10.44 -9.88
C ALA A 67 -4.21 9.76 -9.18
N ALA A 68 -4.13 8.43 -9.02
CA ALA A 68 -5.19 7.66 -8.38
C ALA A 68 -5.35 8.02 -6.90
N PHE A 69 -4.30 7.98 -6.07
CA PHE A 69 -4.49 8.28 -4.65
C PHE A 69 -4.86 9.73 -4.39
N HIS A 70 -4.36 10.71 -5.15
CA HIS A 70 -4.79 12.09 -4.95
C HIS A 70 -6.25 12.33 -5.32
N ARG A 71 -6.76 11.66 -6.38
CA ARG A 71 -8.18 11.70 -6.74
C ARG A 71 -9.07 11.21 -5.60
N TRP A 72 -8.60 10.20 -4.86
CA TRP A 72 -9.28 9.65 -3.68
C TRP A 72 -8.77 10.24 -2.36
N LYS A 73 -8.28 11.49 -2.36
CA LYS A 73 -7.92 12.24 -1.14
C LYS A 73 -6.85 11.55 -0.27
N GLY A 74 -5.99 10.75 -0.89
CA GLY A 74 -4.83 10.14 -0.28
C GLY A 74 -3.72 11.14 -0.05
N TYR A 75 -3.07 11.02 1.10
CA TYR A 75 -1.93 11.81 1.52
C TYR A 75 -0.66 10.97 1.36
N GLU A 76 0.24 11.37 0.46
CA GLU A 76 1.56 10.76 0.36
C GLU A 76 2.34 11.04 1.66
N VAL A 77 2.61 9.99 2.43
CA VAL A 77 3.37 10.07 3.69
C VAL A 77 4.85 9.93 3.39
N ASP A 78 5.22 8.90 2.63
CA ASP A 78 6.60 8.64 2.22
C ASP A 78 6.65 7.90 0.86
N THR A 79 7.79 7.99 0.18
CA THR A 79 8.10 7.24 -1.04
C THR A 79 9.54 6.73 -0.97
N GLN A 80 9.72 5.41 -0.98
CA GLN A 80 11.04 4.76 -0.95
C GLN A 80 11.25 3.92 -2.19
N GLY A 81 12.10 4.40 -3.10
CA GLY A 81 12.27 3.72 -4.38
C GLY A 81 10.94 3.61 -5.14
N ASP A 82 10.54 2.41 -5.48
CA ASP A 82 9.29 2.04 -6.13
C ASP A 82 8.09 1.85 -5.18
N ALA A 83 8.31 1.93 -3.88
CA ALA A 83 7.27 1.81 -2.87
C ALA A 83 6.67 3.17 -2.47
N PHE A 84 5.35 3.20 -2.28
CA PHE A 84 4.64 4.31 -1.64
C PHE A 84 4.06 3.92 -0.29
N PHE A 85 4.08 4.88 0.64
CA PHE A 85 3.29 4.88 1.85
C PHE A 85 2.30 6.05 1.81
N VAL A 86 1.00 5.73 1.78
CA VAL A 86 -0.09 6.69 1.65
C VAL A 86 -1.08 6.51 2.80
N ALA A 87 -1.63 7.61 3.30
CA ALA A 87 -2.68 7.59 4.33
C ALA A 87 -3.99 8.20 3.81
N PHE A 88 -5.10 7.64 4.25
CA PHE A 88 -6.45 8.08 3.92
C PHE A 88 -7.27 8.26 5.20
N ALA A 89 -8.12 9.28 5.22
CA ALA A 89 -9.07 9.47 6.32
C ALA A 89 -10.21 8.43 6.31
N ARG A 90 -10.50 7.82 5.14
CA ARG A 90 -11.59 6.85 4.97
C ARG A 90 -11.08 5.57 4.33
N ALA A 91 -11.53 4.42 4.84
CA ALA A 91 -11.18 3.11 4.28
C ALA A 91 -11.72 2.90 2.86
N THR A 92 -12.94 3.39 2.59
CA THR A 92 -13.58 3.33 1.27
C THR A 92 -12.74 4.06 0.22
N ASP A 93 -12.24 5.25 0.55
CA ASP A 93 -11.40 6.05 -0.35
C ASP A 93 -10.09 5.31 -0.66
N ALA A 94 -9.48 4.69 0.35
CA ALA A 94 -8.24 3.92 0.18
C ALA A 94 -8.43 2.69 -0.72
N VAL A 95 -9.55 1.96 -0.56
CA VAL A 95 -9.88 0.79 -1.40
C VAL A 95 -10.16 1.24 -2.84
N SER A 96 -10.93 2.30 -3.04
CA SER A 96 -11.19 2.85 -4.37
C SER A 96 -9.90 3.29 -5.07
N ALA A 97 -9.00 3.95 -4.35
CA ALA A 97 -7.70 4.32 -4.86
C ALA A 97 -6.87 3.09 -5.26
N ALA A 98 -6.80 2.06 -4.41
CA ALA A 98 -6.05 0.85 -4.70
C ALA A 98 -6.58 0.12 -5.94
N VAL A 99 -7.91 0.04 -6.10
CA VAL A 99 -8.55 -0.54 -7.29
C VAL A 99 -8.22 0.28 -8.53
N GLU A 100 -8.37 1.59 -8.48
CA GLU A 100 -8.04 2.48 -9.60
C GLU A 100 -6.57 2.38 -10.01
N MET A 101 -5.66 2.30 -9.04
CA MET A 101 -4.24 2.07 -9.30
C MET A 101 -4.00 0.76 -10.05
N GLN A 102 -4.61 -0.35 -9.61
CA GLN A 102 -4.46 -1.63 -10.31
C GLN A 102 -5.01 -1.58 -11.73
N CYS A 103 -6.18 -0.96 -11.93
CA CYS A 103 -6.75 -0.78 -13.26
C CYS A 103 -5.85 0.09 -14.16
N ALA A 104 -5.32 1.19 -13.63
CA ALA A 104 -4.44 2.09 -14.37
C ALA A 104 -3.13 1.40 -14.78
N LEU A 105 -2.49 0.67 -13.87
CA LEU A 105 -1.27 -0.11 -14.15
C LEU A 105 -1.51 -1.18 -15.22
N ALA A 106 -2.65 -1.86 -15.17
CA ALA A 106 -3.02 -2.91 -16.11
C ALA A 106 -3.37 -2.38 -17.51
N ALA A 107 -3.96 -1.18 -17.58
CA ALA A 107 -4.32 -0.54 -18.85
C ALA A 107 -3.14 0.20 -19.50
N HIS A 108 -2.07 0.49 -18.75
CA HIS A 108 -0.94 1.27 -19.25
C HIS A 108 -0.07 0.46 -20.23
N PRO A 109 0.24 0.99 -21.43
CA PRO A 109 1.04 0.29 -22.42
C PRO A 109 2.54 0.40 -22.11
N TRP A 110 3.01 -0.43 -21.19
CA TRP A 110 4.43 -0.48 -20.81
C TRP A 110 5.32 -0.86 -22.01
N PRO A 111 6.53 -0.27 -22.11
CA PRO A 111 7.43 -0.54 -23.22
C PRO A 111 7.97 -1.97 -23.21
N ASP A 112 8.39 -2.45 -24.40
CA ASP A 112 9.12 -3.71 -24.61
C ASP A 112 8.43 -4.97 -24.05
N GLY A 113 7.10 -4.94 -23.97
CA GLY A 113 6.32 -6.04 -23.39
C GLY A 113 6.57 -6.23 -21.89
N ALA A 114 7.14 -5.22 -21.21
CA ALA A 114 7.27 -5.23 -19.77
C ALA A 114 5.88 -5.25 -19.12
N THR A 115 5.80 -5.86 -17.94
CA THR A 115 4.59 -5.85 -17.12
C THR A 115 4.98 -5.33 -15.74
N VAL A 116 4.37 -4.21 -15.33
CA VAL A 116 4.59 -3.65 -14.00
C VAL A 116 3.48 -4.13 -13.08
N HIS A 117 3.83 -5.04 -12.17
CA HIS A 117 2.89 -5.54 -11.17
C HIS A 117 3.19 -4.93 -9.82
N VAL A 118 2.25 -4.16 -9.29
CA VAL A 118 2.34 -3.55 -7.96
C VAL A 118 1.53 -4.38 -6.99
N ARG A 119 2.12 -4.77 -5.87
CA ARG A 119 1.40 -5.34 -4.73
C ARG A 119 0.99 -4.23 -3.78
N MET A 120 -0.18 -4.37 -3.18
CA MET A 120 -0.76 -3.35 -2.31
C MET A 120 -1.31 -3.97 -1.03
N GLY A 121 -1.09 -3.31 0.09
CA GLY A 121 -1.63 -3.71 1.39
C GLY A 121 -2.30 -2.55 2.10
N LEU A 122 -3.51 -2.77 2.62
CA LEU A 122 -4.26 -1.79 3.38
C LEU A 122 -4.55 -2.26 4.81
N HIS A 123 -4.39 -1.35 5.75
CA HIS A 123 -4.77 -1.54 7.14
C HIS A 123 -5.37 -0.28 7.72
N THR A 124 -6.42 -0.43 8.52
CA THR A 124 -7.08 0.66 9.22
C THR A 124 -6.81 0.53 10.71
N GLY A 125 -6.27 1.58 11.31
CA GLY A 125 -5.85 1.64 12.70
C GLY A 125 -5.72 3.07 13.20
N GLU A 126 -5.08 3.24 14.35
CA GLU A 126 -4.88 4.54 15.01
C GLU A 126 -3.38 4.80 15.27
N PRO A 127 -2.56 4.92 14.20
CA PRO A 127 -1.14 5.14 14.34
C PRO A 127 -0.86 6.49 15.02
N GLN A 128 0.23 6.53 15.78
CA GLN A 128 0.70 7.78 16.38
C GLN A 128 1.36 8.63 15.29
N ARG A 129 0.95 9.90 15.20
CA ARG A 129 1.60 10.87 14.31
C ARG A 129 2.97 11.26 14.87
N SER A 130 3.97 11.36 14.00
CA SER A 130 5.31 11.87 14.31
C SER A 130 5.68 13.03 13.39
N ALA A 131 6.85 13.64 13.61
CA ALA A 131 7.36 14.70 12.74
C ALA A 131 7.67 14.20 11.30
N GLU A 132 7.88 12.89 11.15
CA GLU A 132 8.25 12.25 9.88
C GLU A 132 7.08 11.46 9.24
N GLY A 133 5.87 11.53 9.82
CA GLY A 133 4.69 10.82 9.31
C GLY A 133 3.94 10.08 10.41
N TYR A 134 3.91 8.76 10.31
CA TYR A 134 3.24 7.87 11.27
C TYR A 134 4.23 6.88 11.88
N VAL A 135 4.02 6.53 13.15
CA VAL A 135 4.75 5.49 13.87
C VAL A 135 3.77 4.61 14.66
N GLY A 136 4.21 3.40 15.00
CA GLY A 136 3.43 2.45 15.79
C GLY A 136 3.12 1.16 15.03
N LEU A 137 2.44 0.25 15.72
CA LEU A 137 2.19 -1.11 15.23
C LEU A 137 1.36 -1.13 13.93
N ASP A 138 0.43 -0.20 13.76
CA ASP A 138 -0.44 -0.15 12.58
C ASP A 138 0.35 0.11 11.29
N VAL A 139 1.43 0.91 11.35
CA VAL A 139 2.31 1.16 10.20
C VAL A 139 3.02 -0.12 9.79
N HIS A 140 3.58 -0.85 10.75
CA HIS A 140 4.23 -2.13 10.51
C HIS A 140 3.24 -3.18 10.01
N ARG A 141 2.02 -3.18 10.55
CA ARG A 141 0.93 -4.06 10.13
C ARG A 141 0.55 -3.86 8.68
N ALA A 142 0.33 -2.61 8.26
CA ALA A 142 0.05 -2.28 6.86
C ALA A 142 1.16 -2.76 5.92
N ALA A 143 2.43 -2.50 6.28
CA ALA A 143 3.58 -2.92 5.48
C ALA A 143 3.70 -4.46 5.37
N ARG A 144 3.40 -5.19 6.45
CA ARG A 144 3.43 -6.66 6.45
C ARG A 144 2.28 -7.27 5.66
N ILE A 145 1.10 -6.65 5.68
CA ILE A 145 -0.02 -7.05 4.82
C ILE A 145 0.36 -6.90 3.34
N MET A 146 0.94 -5.76 2.96
CA MET A 146 1.43 -5.57 1.58
C MET A 146 2.47 -6.65 1.22
N SER A 147 3.42 -6.90 2.13
CA SER A 147 4.51 -7.87 1.90
C SER A 147 4.03 -9.31 1.71
N ALA A 148 2.85 -9.66 2.24
CA ALA A 148 2.24 -10.98 2.07
C ALA A 148 1.55 -11.16 0.71
N GLY A 149 1.34 -10.06 -0.03
CA GLY A 149 0.71 -10.08 -1.35
C GLY A 149 1.68 -10.26 -2.50
N HIS A 150 1.11 -10.61 -3.65
CA HIS A 150 1.79 -10.68 -4.94
C HIS A 150 1.46 -9.47 -5.82
N GLY A 151 2.26 -9.26 -6.86
CA GLY A 151 2.02 -8.23 -7.86
C GLY A 151 0.61 -8.33 -8.46
N GLY A 152 -0.08 -7.20 -8.59
CA GLY A 152 -1.47 -7.15 -9.03
C GLY A 152 -2.51 -7.44 -7.94
N GLN A 153 -2.09 -7.70 -6.70
CA GLN A 153 -3.00 -7.97 -5.59
C GLN A 153 -3.19 -6.75 -4.68
N VAL A 154 -4.41 -6.62 -4.16
CA VAL A 154 -4.77 -5.73 -3.06
C VAL A 154 -5.20 -6.58 -1.86
N LEU A 155 -4.39 -6.56 -0.80
CA LEU A 155 -4.66 -7.24 0.46
C LEU A 155 -5.15 -6.26 1.51
N LEU A 156 -6.21 -6.64 2.23
CA LEU A 156 -6.77 -5.86 3.34
C LEU A 156 -6.54 -6.59 4.66
N SER A 157 -6.32 -5.82 5.73
CA SER A 157 -6.57 -6.31 7.09
C SER A 157 -8.04 -6.62 7.31
N GLN A 158 -8.35 -7.46 8.31
CA GLN A 158 -9.73 -7.71 8.73
C GLN A 158 -10.46 -6.40 9.09
N THR A 159 -9.81 -5.50 9.84
CA THR A 159 -10.38 -4.19 10.22
C THR A 159 -10.80 -3.37 9.01
N THR A 160 -9.92 -3.26 8.01
CA THR A 160 -10.25 -2.54 6.77
C THR A 160 -11.39 -3.21 6.03
N ARG A 161 -11.38 -4.55 5.95
CA ARG A 161 -12.45 -5.33 5.31
C ARG A 161 -13.81 -5.05 5.96
N ASP A 162 -13.90 -5.08 7.29
CA ASP A 162 -15.16 -4.88 8.01
C ASP A 162 -15.72 -3.45 7.80
N LEU A 163 -14.83 -2.46 7.63
CA LEU A 163 -15.24 -1.07 7.36
C LEU A 163 -15.75 -0.83 5.93
N VAL A 164 -15.37 -1.66 4.96
CA VAL A 164 -15.71 -1.43 3.54
C VAL A 164 -16.72 -2.44 2.98
N GLU A 165 -17.07 -3.50 3.72
CA GLU A 165 -17.83 -4.63 3.18
C GLU A 165 -19.21 -4.26 2.59
N HIS A 166 -19.77 -3.13 3.00
CA HIS A 166 -21.06 -2.62 2.54
C HIS A 166 -20.96 -1.40 1.59
N ASP A 167 -19.75 -0.95 1.28
CA ASP A 167 -19.49 0.26 0.48
C ASP A 167 -18.26 0.06 -0.42
N LEU A 168 -18.30 -1.03 -1.21
CA LEU A 168 -17.28 -1.33 -2.21
C LEU A 168 -17.62 -0.66 -3.55
N PRO A 169 -16.61 -0.27 -4.35
CA PRO A 169 -16.85 0.18 -5.72
C PRO A 169 -17.54 -0.88 -6.57
N ASP A 170 -18.29 -0.44 -7.58
CA ASP A 170 -18.96 -1.33 -8.53
C ASP A 170 -17.99 -2.31 -9.18
N GLY A 171 -18.40 -3.58 -9.28
CA GLY A 171 -17.58 -4.65 -9.86
C GLY A 171 -16.45 -5.15 -8.96
N VAL A 172 -16.31 -4.63 -7.74
CA VAL A 172 -15.32 -5.08 -6.76
C VAL A 172 -15.95 -6.06 -5.78
N SER A 173 -15.23 -7.14 -5.46
CA SER A 173 -15.65 -8.12 -4.46
C SER A 173 -14.51 -8.44 -3.49
N LEU A 174 -14.89 -8.86 -2.29
CA LEU A 174 -13.96 -9.31 -1.27
C LEU A 174 -13.83 -10.82 -1.31
N ARG A 175 -12.59 -11.29 -1.24
CA ARG A 175 -12.22 -12.69 -1.14
C ARG A 175 -11.42 -12.93 0.12
N ASP A 176 -11.91 -13.84 0.95
CA ASP A 176 -11.22 -14.35 2.13
C ASP A 176 -10.05 -15.25 1.71
N LEU A 177 -8.86 -14.94 2.19
CA LEU A 177 -7.68 -15.79 2.01
C LEU A 177 -7.42 -16.68 3.24
N GLY A 178 -8.20 -16.54 4.31
CA GLY A 178 -8.04 -17.29 5.54
C GLY A 178 -7.01 -16.68 6.48
N ALA A 179 -6.62 -17.47 7.48
CA ALA A 179 -5.73 -17.02 8.54
C ALA A 179 -4.27 -16.97 8.09
N HIS A 180 -3.62 -15.82 8.27
CA HIS A 180 -2.22 -15.59 7.92
C HIS A 180 -1.44 -15.17 9.16
N ARG A 181 -0.24 -15.76 9.31
CA ARG A 181 0.75 -15.28 10.27
C ARG A 181 1.61 -14.23 9.57
N LEU A 182 1.51 -13.00 10.03
CA LEU A 182 2.36 -11.92 9.53
C LEU A 182 3.67 -11.90 10.31
N LYS A 183 4.78 -11.72 9.60
CA LYS A 183 6.10 -11.71 10.24
C LYS A 183 6.18 -10.57 11.27
N ASP A 184 6.62 -10.89 12.49
CA ASP A 184 6.80 -9.97 13.62
C ASP A 184 5.50 -9.29 14.11
N LEU A 185 4.33 -9.80 13.70
CA LEU A 185 3.03 -9.40 14.21
C LEU A 185 2.36 -10.60 14.85
N LEU A 186 1.86 -10.34 16.05
CA LEU A 186 1.38 -11.30 17.01
C LEU A 186 -0.07 -11.69 16.74
#